data_AF-A0A958EMA8-F1
#
_entry.id   AF-A0A958EMA8-F1
#
_cell.length_a   1.000
_cell.length_b   1.000
_cell.length_c   1.000
_cell.angle_alpha   90.00
_cell.angle_beta   90.00
_cell.angle_gamma   90.00
#
_symmetry.space_group_name_H-M   'P 1'
#
loop_
_entity.id
_entity.type
_entity.pdbx_description
1 polymer ?
#
loop_
_entity_poly.entity_id
_entity_poly.type
_entity_poly.pdbx_seq_one_letter_code
_entity_poly.pdbx_strand_id
1 'polypeptide(L)' 'MKIAIVGAGISGLSAAHFILKKNPDCEITIFERNDRVGGNIR' A
#
# COMPACT_ATOMS: atom_id res chain seq x y z
N MET A 1 0.86 13.84 7.02
CA MET A 1 0.05 12.76 7.65
C MET A 1 0.74 11.44 7.39
N LYS A 2 0.84 10.54 8.37
CA LYS A 2 1.47 9.22 8.21
C LYS A 2 0.42 8.12 8.21
N ILE A 3 0.55 7.17 7.28
CA ILE A 3 -0.42 6.09 7.08
C ILE A 3 0.33 4.76 6.98
N ALA A 4 -0.09 3.78 7.79
CA ALA A 4 0.39 2.41 7.72
C ALA A 4 -0.66 1.53 7.02
N ILE A 5 -0.23 0.75 6.03
CA ILE A 5 -1.07 -0.24 5.34
C ILE A 5 -0.48 -1.62 5.63
N VAL A 6 -1.32 -2.56 6.09
CA VAL A 6 -0.92 -3.95 6.35
C VAL A 6 -1.44 -4.84 5.22
N GLY A 7 -0.51 -5.42 4.47
CA GLY A 7 -0.73 -6.26 3.28
C GLY A 7 -0.45 -5.53 1.98
N ALA A 8 0.54 -6.00 1.20
CA ALA A 8 0.88 -5.48 -0.14
C ALA A 8 0.24 -6.31 -1.27
N GLY A 9 -0.99 -6.78 -1.06
CA GLY A 9 -1.84 -7.32 -2.13
C GLY A 9 -2.45 -6.23 -3.00
N ILE A 10 -3.28 -6.63 -3.98
CA ILE A 10 -3.95 -5.69 -4.91
C ILE A 10 -4.71 -4.58 -4.17
N SER A 11 -5.40 -4.92 -3.08
CA SER A 11 -6.18 -3.97 -2.29
C SER A 11 -5.28 -2.96 -1.56
N GLY A 12 -4.18 -3.41 -0.96
CA GLY A 12 -3.26 -2.53 -0.23
C GLY A 12 -2.50 -1.58 -1.15
N LEU A 13 -2.02 -2.09 -2.28
CA LEU A 13 -1.37 -1.27 -3.32
C LEU A 13 -2.35 -0.26 -3.93
N SER A 14 -3.59 -0.69 -4.21
CA SER A 14 -4.63 0.21 -4.72
C SER A 14 -5.01 1.29 -3.72
N ALA A 15 -5.13 0.94 -2.44
CA ALA A 15 -5.36 1.91 -1.36
C ALA A 15 -4.25 2.96 -1.32
N ALA A 16 -2.97 2.54 -1.33
CA ALA A 16 -1.84 3.45 -1.36
C ALA A 16 -1.89 4.39 -2.58
N HIS A 17 -2.16 3.84 -3.77
CA HIS A 17 -2.27 4.61 -5.01
C HIS A 17 -3.33 5.71 -4.94
N PHE A 18 -4.55 5.37 -4.51
CA PHE A 18 -5.63 6.36 -4.44
C PHE A 18 -5.45 7.37 -3.31
N ILE A 19 -4.83 6.98 -2.20
CA ILE A 19 -4.50 7.90 -1.11
C ILE A 19 -3.48 8.92 -1.59
N LEU A 20 -2.37 8.50 -2.21
CA LEU A 20 -1.36 9.42 -2.76
C LEU A 20 -1.92 10.34 -3.83
N LYS A 21 -2.86 9.86 -4.65
CA LYS A 21 -3.54 10.69 -5.65
C LYS A 21 -4.37 11.81 -5.02
N LYS A 22 -4.99 11.57 -3.86
CA LYS A 22 -5.80 12.56 -3.14
C LYS A 22 -4.96 13.47 -2.24
N ASN A 23 -3.92 12.91 -1.61
CA ASN A 23 -3.06 13.59 -0.65
C ASN A 23 -1.59 13.30 -1.00
N PRO A 24 -0.98 14.02 -1.95
CA PRO A 24 0.38 13.75 -2.42
C PRO A 24 1.44 13.87 -1.32
N ASP A 25 1.21 14.72 -0.32
CA ASP A 25 2.16 15.01 0.77
C ASP A 25 2.06 14.01 1.95
N CYS A 26 1.23 12.97 1.84
CA CYS A 26 1.16 11.94 2.88
C CYS A 26 2.30 10.92 2.76
N GLU A 27 2.77 10.46 3.91
CA GLU A 27 3.81 9.43 3.99
C GLU A 27 3.12 8.09 4.23
N ILE A 28 3.31 7.15 3.30
CA ILE A 28 2.72 5.81 3.38
C ILE A 28 3.81 4.78 3.58
N THR A 29 3.63 3.90 4.57
CA THR A 29 4.42 2.69 4.74
C THR A 29 3.52 1.46 4.58
N ILE A 30 3.91 0.53 3.72
CA ILE A 30 3.19 -0.72 3.49
C ILE A 30 4.00 -1.87 4.08
N PHE A 31 3.37 -2.66 4.95
CA PHE A 31 3.97 -3.84 5.57
C PHE A 31 3.43 -5.09 4.89
N GLU A 32 4.31 -5.93 4.36
CA GLU A 32 3.98 -7.22 3.76
C GLU A 32 4.75 -8.32 4.47
N ARG A 33 4.09 -9.46 4.71
CA ARG A 33 4.71 -10.57 5.44
C ARG A 33 5.66 -11.38 4.56
N ASN A 34 5.44 -11.37 3.25
CA ASN A 34 6.23 -12.10 2.28
C ASN A 34 7.36 -11.22 1.73
N ASP A 35 8.32 -11.86 1.07
CA ASP A 35 9.43 -11.22 0.35
C ASP A 35 9.01 -10.62 -1.00
N ARG A 36 7.71 -10.60 -1.30
CA ARG A 36 7.15 -10.06 -2.55
C ARG A 36 5.82 -9.34 -2.32
N VAL A 37 5.52 -8.43 -3.24
CA VAL A 37 4.21 -7.77 -3.34
C VAL A 37 3.26 -8.53 -4.30
N GLY A 38 2.00 -8.11 -4.36
CA GLY A 38 1.00 -8.59 -5.32
C GLY A 38 -0.03 -9.57 -4.74
N GLY A 39 0.20 -10.11 -3.54
CA GLY A 39 -0.75 -11.02 -2.88
C GLY A 39 -1.03 -12.26 -3.72
N ASN A 40 -2.31 -12.52 -4.05
CA ASN A 40 -2.72 -13.69 -4.84
C ASN A 40 -2.41 -13.57 -6.34
N ILE A 41 -2.05 -12.37 -6.82
CA ILE A 41 -1.58 -12.17 -8.19
C ILE A 41 -0.13 -12.69 -8.26
N ARG A 42 0.17 -13.48 -9.28
CA ARG A 42 1.48 -14.11 -9.52
C ARG A 42 2.02 -13.67 -10.87
#